data_AF-Q71IT7-F1
#
_entry.id   AF-Q71IT7-F1
#
_cell.length_a   1.000
_cell.length_b   1.000
_cell.length_c   1.000
_cell.angle_alpha   90.00
_cell.angle_beta   90.00
_cell.angle_gamma   90.00
#
_symmetry.space_group_name_H-M   'P 1'
#
loop_
_entity.id
_entity.type
_entity.pdbx_description
1 polymer ?
#
loop_
_entity_poly.entity_id
_entity_poly.type
_entity_poly.pdbx_seq_one_letter_code
_entity_poly.pdbx_strand_id
1 'polypeptide(L)' 'SLRTGTRTFDAASYLRSIGADSSVVSEHLKEDISSFLVKSHLVASLQMLRPKMAVMQGPEDKVIDPILTAQA' A
#
# COMPACT_ATOMS: atom_id res chain seq x y z
N SER A 1 -4.72 -14.59 8.92
CA SER A 1 -6.18 -14.76 8.76
C SER A 1 -6.62 -13.77 7.70
N LEU A 2 -6.98 -14.25 6.50
CA LEU A 2 -7.50 -13.40 5.43
C LEU A 2 -8.87 -12.87 5.90
N ARG A 3 -9.01 -11.55 6.12
CA ARG A 3 -10.25 -10.92 6.64
C ARG A 3 -11.43 -10.95 5.64
N THR A 4 -11.31 -11.72 4.58
CA THR A 4 -12.31 -11.89 3.52
C THR A 4 -12.82 -13.33 3.54
N GLY A 5 -14.05 -13.53 4.03
CA GLY A 5 -14.73 -14.83 4.07
C GLY A 5 -15.73 -14.99 2.91
N THR A 6 -16.46 -16.11 2.89
CA THR A 6 -17.46 -16.45 1.85
C THR A 6 -18.43 -15.30 1.58
N ARG A 7 -18.97 -14.67 2.64
CA ARG A 7 -19.90 -13.53 2.51
C ARG A 7 -19.30 -12.30 1.83
N THR A 8 -17.98 -12.09 1.93
CA THR A 8 -17.28 -11.00 1.22
C THR A 8 -17.21 -11.31 -0.28
N PHE A 9 -16.94 -12.56 -0.65
CA PHE A 9 -16.90 -13.00 -2.04
C PHE A 9 -18.29 -13.03 -2.70
N ASP A 10 -19.32 -13.42 -1.96
CA ASP A 10 -20.72 -13.36 -2.44
C ASP A 10 -21.13 -11.92 -2.77
N ALA A 11 -20.83 -10.98 -1.87
CA ALA A 11 -21.09 -9.56 -2.10
C ALA A 11 -20.31 -9.01 -3.31
N ALA A 12 -19.03 -9.34 -3.44
CA ALA A 12 -18.22 -8.94 -4.59
C ALA A 12 -18.77 -9.53 -5.91
N SER A 13 -19.24 -10.78 -5.87
CA SER A 13 -19.86 -11.45 -7.02
C SER A 13 -21.16 -10.76 -7.43
N TYR A 14 -22.00 -10.38 -6.46
CA TYR A 14 -23.21 -9.61 -6.71
C TYR A 14 -22.92 -8.24 -7.33
N LEU A 15 -21.94 -7.49 -6.79
CA LEU A 15 -21.54 -6.20 -7.35
C LEU A 15 -21.07 -6.34 -8.80
N ARG A 16 -20.27 -7.39 -9.10
CA ARG A 16 -19.81 -7.65 -10.47
C ARG A 16 -20.97 -8.03 -11.40
N SER A 17 -21.95 -8.78 -10.93
CA SER A 17 -23.11 -9.15 -11.75
C SER A 17 -24.03 -7.97 -12.08
N ILE A 18 -24.02 -6.90 -11.28
CA ILE A 18 -24.77 -5.66 -11.54
C ILE A 18 -23.92 -4.57 -12.23
N GLY A 19 -22.75 -4.93 -12.76
CA GLY A 19 -21.95 -4.05 -13.62
C GLY A 19 -20.81 -3.30 -12.93
N ALA A 20 -20.42 -3.68 -11.70
CA ALA A 20 -19.21 -3.11 -11.11
C ALA A 20 -17.96 -3.52 -11.91
N ASP A 21 -17.16 -2.51 -12.29
CA ASP A 21 -15.91 -2.70 -13.02
C ASP A 21 -14.68 -2.56 -12.10
N SER A 22 -13.89 -3.62 -12.00
CA SER A 22 -12.65 -3.63 -11.22
C SER A 22 -11.55 -2.73 -11.81
N SER A 23 -11.62 -2.38 -13.09
CA SER A 23 -10.67 -1.47 -13.73
C SER A 23 -10.77 -0.06 -13.12
N VAL A 24 -12.00 0.42 -12.94
CA VAL A 24 -12.31 1.71 -12.31
C VAL A 24 -11.84 1.72 -10.86
N VAL A 25 -12.11 0.65 -10.10
CA VAL A 25 -11.61 0.53 -8.71
C VAL A 25 -10.09 0.57 -8.69
N SER A 26 -9.43 -0.14 -9.60
CA SER A 26 -7.96 -0.16 -9.68
C SER A 26 -7.41 1.22 -10.01
N GLU A 27 -8.05 1.97 -10.90
CA GLU A 27 -7.67 3.35 -11.24
C GLU A 27 -7.82 4.30 -10.06
N HIS A 28 -8.93 4.24 -9.32
CA HIS A 28 -9.15 5.08 -8.13
C HIS A 28 -8.20 4.77 -6.99
N LEU A 29 -7.71 3.53 -6.91
CA LEU A 29 -6.75 3.09 -5.90
C LEU A 29 -5.29 3.19 -6.36
N LYS A 30 -5.02 3.69 -7.57
CA LYS A 30 -3.63 3.89 -8.02
C LYS A 30 -2.95 4.89 -7.09
N GLU A 31 -1.78 4.48 -6.64
CA GLU A 31 -0.88 5.37 -5.93
C GLU A 31 -0.33 6.45 -6.89
N ASP A 32 -0.10 7.65 -6.35
CA ASP A 32 0.59 8.73 -7.05
C ASP A 32 2.09 8.41 -7.24
N ILE A 33 2.64 8.77 -8.40
CA ILE A 33 4.04 8.47 -8.76
C ILE A 33 5.03 9.10 -7.76
N SER A 34 4.73 10.29 -7.22
CA SER A 34 5.62 10.93 -6.25
C SER A 34 5.68 10.15 -4.93
N SER A 35 4.53 9.65 -4.46
CA SER A 35 4.42 8.78 -3.28
C SER A 35 5.19 7.48 -3.48
N PHE A 36 5.07 6.88 -4.66
CA PHE A 36 5.82 5.69 -5.04
C PHE A 36 7.34 5.92 -5.00
N LEU A 37 7.83 7.03 -5.58
CA LEU A 37 9.25 7.37 -5.60
C LEU A 37 9.81 7.57 -4.18
N VAL A 38 9.09 8.29 -3.32
CA VAL A 38 9.50 8.50 -1.93
C VAL A 38 9.62 7.16 -1.18
N LYS A 39 8.63 6.27 -1.30
CA LYS A 39 8.71 4.93 -0.69
C LYS A 39 9.85 4.10 -1.27
N SER A 40 10.07 4.15 -2.58
CA SER A 40 11.19 3.43 -3.20
C SER A 40 12.54 3.87 -2.62
N HIS A 41 12.74 5.17 -2.42
CA HIS A 41 13.95 5.69 -1.76
C HIS A 41 14.06 5.25 -0.29
N LEU A 42 12.95 5.25 0.46
CA LEU A 42 12.93 4.74 1.84
C LEU A 42 13.29 3.25 1.91
N VAL A 43 12.68 2.42 1.06
CA VAL A 43 12.98 0.98 0.99
C VAL A 43 14.44 0.73 0.59
N ALA A 44 15.00 1.57 -0.29
CA ALA A 44 16.42 1.48 -0.66
C ALA A 44 17.37 1.81 0.51
N SER A 45 16.91 2.57 1.52
CA SER A 45 17.68 2.88 2.74
C SER A 45 17.61 1.79 3.82
N LEU A 46 16.89 0.68 3.57
CA LEU A 46 16.63 -0.34 4.57
C LEU A 46 17.92 -0.98 5.11
N GLN A 47 18.02 -0.98 6.44
CA GLN A 47 19.09 -1.63 7.18
C GLN A 47 18.53 -2.60 8.20
N MET A 48 19.06 -3.83 8.21
CA MET A 48 18.70 -4.82 9.22
C MET A 48 19.45 -4.51 10.52
N LEU A 49 18.72 -4.18 11.59
CA LEU A 49 19.32 -4.01 12.91
C LEU A 49 19.65 -5.37 13.53
N ARG A 50 18.71 -6.34 13.42
CA ARG A 50 18.78 -7.71 13.96
C ARG A 50 17.84 -8.62 13.17
N PRO A 51 17.89 -9.96 13.34
CA PRO A 51 16.93 -10.84 12.70
C PRO A 51 15.48 -10.40 12.96
N LYS A 52 14.71 -10.23 11.89
CA LYS A 52 13.30 -9.74 11.91
C LYS A 52 13.09 -8.29 12.37
N MET A 53 14.15 -7.47 12.44
CA MET A 53 14.04 -6.05 12.74
C MET A 53 14.88 -5.23 11.77
N ALA A 54 14.21 -4.34 11.02
CA ALA A 54 14.82 -3.43 10.07
C ALA A 54 14.43 -1.99 10.38
N VAL A 55 15.26 -1.05 9.95
CA VAL A 55 14.97 0.39 9.98
C VAL A 55 15.22 0.96 8.60
N MET A 56 14.38 1.90 8.20
CA MET A 56 14.52 2.73 7.01
C MET A 56 14.60 4.18 7.47
N GLN A 57 15.39 5.01 6.80
CA GLN A 57 15.60 6.40 7.18
C GLN A 57 15.41 7.30 5.96
N GLY A 58 14.54 8.30 6.11
CA GLY A 58 14.40 9.39 5.15
C GLY A 58 15.50 10.45 5.28
N PRO A 59 15.60 11.39 4.34
CA PRO A 59 16.53 12.51 4.43
C PRO A 59 16.32 13.34 5.70
N GLU A 60 17.40 13.79 6.35
CA GLU A 60 17.31 14.57 7.60
C GLU A 60 16.63 15.94 7.42
N ASP A 61 16.68 16.49 6.22
CA ASP A 61 16.14 17.80 5.86
C ASP A 61 14.69 17.75 5.36
N LYS A 62 14.05 16.58 5.40
CA LYS A 62 12.72 16.38 4.83
C LYS A 62 11.78 15.66 5.79
N VAL A 63 10.72 16.35 6.18
CA VAL A 63 9.59 15.71 6.87
C VAL A 63 8.78 14.92 5.83
N ILE A 64 8.73 13.61 6.00
CA ILE A 64 7.92 12.72 5.17
C ILE A 64 6.56 12.52 5.85
N ASP A 65 5.50 12.50 5.05
CA ASP A 65 4.15 12.25 5.55
C ASP A 65 4.11 10.90 6.32
N PRO A 66 3.58 10.88 7.56
CA PRO A 66 3.43 9.64 8.33
C PRO A 66 2.64 8.55 7.61
N ILE A 67 1.69 8.91 6.75
CA ILE A 67 0.91 7.95 5.95
C ILE A 67 1.83 7.22 4.97
N LEU A 68 2.71 7.95 4.26
CA LEU A 68 3.67 7.35 3.34
C LEU A 68 4.66 6.44 4.08
N THR A 69 5.09 6.87 5.27
CA THR A 69 6.02 6.11 6.11
C THR A 69 5.39 4.82 6.63
N ALA A 70 4.10 4.83 6.97
CA ALA A 70 3.38 3.66 7.46
C ALA A 70 3.03 2.64 6.35
N GLN A 71 2.96 3.10 5.09
CA GLN A 71 2.73 2.24 3.92
C GLN A 71 4.01 1.62 3.35
N ALA A 72 5.18 2.10 3.77
CA ALA A 72 6.49 1.66 3.29
C ALA A 72 6.99 0.38 3.97
#